data_AF-W7WNK6-F1
#
_entry.id   AF-W7WNK6-F1
#
_cell.length_a   1.000
_cell.length_b   1.000
_cell.length_c   1.000
_cell.angle_alpha   90.00
_cell.angle_beta   90.00
_cell.angle_gamma   90.00
#
_symmetry.space_group_name_H-M   'P 1'
#
loop_
_entity.id
_entity.type
_entity.pdbx_description
1 polymer ?
#
loop_
_entity_poly.entity_id
_entity_poly.type
_entity_poly.pdbx_seq_one_letter_code
_entity_poly.pdbx_strand_id
1 'polypeptide(L)'
;MHLALSVGQWGADDEVLVRVHEPLSVLDLLDAGRCGHSWPLPRALAALRAAERGVAVLLNCGEAGNGLLQQLTVGPDAPPTPRGQMDLRTYGVGAQILRELGIVRMKLLGSPRRMPSMVGYGLEVTGFVAAE
;
A
#
# COMPACT_ATOMS: atom_id res chain seq x y z
N MET A 1 10.40 9.70 -4.24
CA MET A 1 9.70 10.37 -3.13
C MET A 1 8.54 9.50 -2.70
N HIS A 2 8.50 9.11 -1.42
CA HIS A 2 7.39 8.38 -0.80
C HIS A 2 6.46 9.35 -0.08
N LEU A 3 5.20 8.98 0.10
CA LEU A 3 4.20 9.82 0.77
C LEU A 3 3.51 9.01 1.87
N ALA A 4 3.15 9.68 2.97
CA ALA A 4 2.28 9.13 4.00
C ALA A 4 1.11 10.09 4.23
N LEU A 5 -0.11 9.57 4.13
CA LEU A 5 -1.34 10.30 4.39
C LEU A 5 -1.99 9.71 5.64
N SER A 6 -2.19 10.53 6.66
CA SER A 6 -2.78 10.10 7.94
C SER A 6 -4.12 10.75 8.19
N VAL A 7 -4.96 10.02 8.92
CA VAL A 7 -6.21 10.53 9.51
C VAL A 7 -6.28 10.08 10.96
N GLY A 8 -6.64 11.01 11.83
CA GLY A 8 -6.69 10.78 13.28
C GLY A 8 -5.34 10.91 13.99
N GLN A 9 -5.32 10.45 15.23
CA GLN A 9 -4.16 10.41 16.12
C GLN A 9 -4.16 9.06 16.85
N TRP A 10 -2.99 8.56 17.23
CA TRP A 10 -2.84 7.28 17.92
C TRP A 10 -1.72 7.33 18.95
N GLY A 11 -1.89 6.54 20.01
CA GLY A 11 -0.84 6.17 20.97
C GLY A 11 -0.21 4.81 20.63
N ALA A 12 0.71 4.35 21.49
CA ALA A 12 1.45 3.11 21.27
C ALA A 12 0.60 1.84 21.33
N ASP A 13 -0.51 1.85 22.08
CA ASP A 13 -1.38 0.69 22.28
C ASP A 13 -2.52 0.60 21.25
N ASP A 14 -2.66 1.62 20.40
CA ASP A 14 -3.76 1.73 19.46
C ASP A 14 -3.51 0.89 18.20
N GLU A 15 -4.55 0.21 17.73
CA GLU A 15 -4.54 -0.45 16.42
C GLU A 15 -4.87 0.57 15.31
N VAL A 16 -3.96 0.72 14.35
CA VAL A 16 -4.11 1.66 13.23
C VAL A 16 -4.43 0.92 11.94
N LEU A 17 -5.42 1.41 11.18
CA LEU A 17 -5.71 0.86 9.86
C LEU A 17 -4.66 1.35 8.86
N VAL A 18 -3.97 0.44 8.17
CA VAL A 18 -2.83 0.79 7.31
C VAL A 18 -3.00 0.25 5.91
N ARG A 19 -2.77 1.09 4.90
CA ARG A 19 -2.57 0.68 3.52
C ARG A 19 -1.15 1.00 3.10
N VAL A 20 -0.37 -0.01 2.76
CA VAL A 20 0.88 0.19 2.01
C VAL A 20 0.57 -0.04 0.52
N HIS A 21 0.61 1.03 -0.26
CA HIS A 21 0.31 1.02 -1.69
C HIS A 21 1.60 1.07 -2.51
N GLU A 22 1.86 -0.02 -3.22
CA GLU A 22 3.09 -0.21 -4.00
C GLU A 22 2.82 -1.03 -5.28
N PRO A 23 3.41 -0.66 -6.41
CA PRO A 23 4.02 0.65 -6.67
C PRO A 23 2.94 1.73 -6.80
N LEU A 24 3.22 2.98 -6.38
CA LEU A 24 2.36 4.12 -6.72
C LEU A 24 2.57 4.51 -8.18
N SER A 25 1.49 4.53 -8.96
CA SER A 25 1.49 4.97 -10.36
C SER A 25 0.45 6.04 -10.63
N VAL A 26 0.61 6.81 -11.71
CA VAL A 26 -0.44 7.73 -12.19
C VAL A 26 -1.71 6.98 -12.60
N LEU A 27 -1.64 5.68 -12.95
CA LEU A 27 -2.83 4.87 -13.22
C LEU A 27 -3.70 4.67 -11.99
N ASP A 28 -3.09 4.65 -10.79
CA ASP A 28 -3.85 4.60 -9.53
C ASP A 28 -4.63 5.89 -9.28
N LEU A 29 -4.05 7.02 -9.68
CA LEU A 29 -4.68 8.33 -9.52
C LEU A 29 -5.82 8.55 -10.53
N LEU A 30 -5.64 8.05 -11.75
CA LEU A 30 -6.66 8.08 -12.80
C LEU A 30 -7.76 7.02 -12.61
N ASP A 31 -7.57 6.10 -11.66
CA ASP A 31 -8.41 4.92 -11.44
C ASP A 31 -8.74 4.19 -12.74
N ALA A 32 -7.73 3.98 -13.59
CA ALA A 32 -7.89 3.49 -14.96
C ALA A 32 -8.29 1.99 -15.05
N GLY A 33 -8.77 1.38 -13.96
CA GLY A 33 -9.37 0.04 -13.90
C GLY A 33 -8.42 -1.15 -14.10
N ARG A 34 -7.22 -0.95 -14.64
CA ARG A 34 -6.22 -2.00 -14.91
C ARG A 34 -5.20 -2.21 -13.79
N CYS A 35 -5.36 -1.52 -12.67
CA CYS A 35 -4.39 -1.60 -11.59
C CYS A 35 -4.56 -2.91 -10.81
N GLY A 36 -3.60 -3.84 -10.96
CA GLY A 36 -3.56 -5.14 -10.27
C GLY A 36 -3.34 -5.07 -8.75
N HIS A 37 -3.77 -4.00 -8.08
CA HIS A 37 -3.70 -3.88 -6.62
C HIS A 37 -4.91 -4.59 -6.01
N SER A 38 -4.69 -5.23 -4.86
CA SER A 38 -5.77 -5.81 -4.05
C SER A 38 -6.80 -4.79 -3.56
N TRP A 39 -6.45 -3.51 -3.59
CA TRP A 39 -7.31 -2.39 -3.28
C TRP A 39 -7.04 -1.28 -4.30
N PRO A 40 -8.06 -0.78 -5.00
CA PRO A 40 -7.96 0.49 -5.72
C PRO A 40 -7.63 1.61 -4.75
N LEU A 41 -6.75 2.54 -5.16
CA LEU A 41 -6.32 3.65 -4.32
C LEU A 41 -7.52 4.49 -3.79
N PRO A 42 -8.53 4.87 -4.60
CA PRO A 42 -9.67 5.62 -4.10
C PRO A 42 -10.45 4.88 -3.00
N ARG A 43 -10.65 3.56 -3.16
CA ARG A 43 -11.33 2.72 -2.16
C ARG A 43 -10.53 2.61 -0.87
N ALA A 44 -9.21 2.43 -0.96
CA ALA A 44 -8.36 2.37 0.22
C ALA A 44 -8.39 3.70 1.00
N LEU A 45 -8.30 4.84 0.30
CA LEU A 45 -8.37 6.16 0.92
C LEU A 45 -9.75 6.42 1.56
N ALA A 46 -10.84 5.98 0.92
CA ALA A 46 -12.18 6.07 1.49
C ALA A 46 -12.32 5.24 2.77
N ALA A 47 -11.82 3.99 2.76
CA ALA A 47 -11.83 3.11 3.93
C ALA A 47 -11.01 3.68 5.09
N LEU A 48 -9.82 4.22 4.80
CA LEU A 48 -8.99 4.88 5.81
C LEU A 48 -9.66 6.12 6.39
N ARG A 49 -10.28 6.95 5.55
CA ARG A 49 -11.03 8.13 6.01
C ARG A 49 -12.23 7.76 6.89
N ALA A 50 -12.89 6.64 6.60
CA ALA A 50 -13.99 6.14 7.41
C ALA A 50 -13.53 5.55 8.76
N ALA A 51 -12.26 5.15 8.86
CA ALA A 51 -11.66 4.77 10.13
C ALA A 51 -11.33 6.02 10.97
N GLU A 52 -11.42 5.89 12.29
CA GLU A 52 -10.99 6.95 13.22
C GLU A 52 -9.49 7.22 13.12
N ARG A 53 -8.71 6.17 12.78
CA ARG A 53 -7.25 6.14 12.79
C ARG A 53 -6.76 5.35 11.59
N GLY A 54 -6.12 6.02 10.65
CA GLY A 54 -5.69 5.40 9.40
C GLY A 54 -4.47 6.04 8.76
N VAL A 55 -3.66 5.22 8.08
CA VAL A 55 -2.51 5.67 7.30
C VAL A 55 -2.46 4.99 5.93
N ALA A 56 -2.28 5.79 4.88
CA ALA A 56 -1.85 5.32 3.57
C ALA A 56 -0.38 5.66 3.35
N VAL A 57 0.47 4.64 3.18
CA VAL A 57 1.86 4.78 2.74
C VAL A 57 1.91 4.52 1.24
N LEU A 58 2.26 5.53 0.46
CA LEU A 58 2.35 5.46 -0.99
C LEU A 58 3.83 5.38 -1.40
N LEU A 59 4.25 4.19 -1.85
CA LEU A 59 5.64 3.92 -2.17
C LEU A 59 5.89 4.12 -3.66
N ASN A 60 6.70 5.14 -3.97
CA ASN A 60 7.20 5.36 -5.32
C ASN A 60 8.39 4.44 -5.60
N CYS A 61 8.22 3.51 -6.54
CA CYS A 61 9.25 2.54 -6.92
C CYS A 61 9.98 2.89 -8.22
N GLY A 62 9.82 4.11 -8.74
CA GLY A 62 10.54 4.57 -9.92
C GLY A 62 10.11 3.91 -11.22
N GLU A 63 8.80 3.69 -11.42
CA GLU A 63 8.25 3.19 -12.68
C GLU A 63 8.70 4.06 -13.88
N ALA A 64 9.27 3.42 -14.90
CA ALA A 64 9.69 4.10 -16.12
C ALA A 64 8.48 4.41 -17.03
N GLY A 65 8.53 5.52 -17.76
CA GLY A 65 7.44 5.96 -18.64
C GLY A 65 7.02 4.91 -19.68
N ASN A 66 7.96 4.13 -20.23
CA ASN A 66 7.65 3.03 -21.14
C ASN A 66 6.84 1.90 -20.45
N GLY A 67 7.12 1.60 -19.19
CA GLY A 67 6.37 0.60 -18.42
C GLY A 67 4.93 1.04 -18.16
N LEU A 68 4.74 2.33 -17.89
CA LEU A 68 3.43 2.94 -17.76
C LEU A 68 2.61 2.89 -19.06
N LEU A 69 3.24 3.26 -20.18
CA LEU A 69 2.60 3.23 -21.50
C LEU A 69 2.21 1.81 -21.92
N GLN A 70 3.04 0.81 -21.62
CA GLN A 70 2.68 -0.58 -21.88
C GLN A 70 1.42 -1.00 -21.12
N GLN A 71 1.30 -0.63 -19.83
CA GLN A 71 0.10 -0.94 -19.04
C GLN A 71 -1.19 -0.33 -19.61
N LEU A 72 -1.10 0.78 -20.35
CA LEU A 72 -2.23 1.44 -21.02
C LEU A 72 -2.53 0.88 -22.42
N THR A 73 -1.50 0.51 -23.18
CA THR A 73 -1.61 0.21 -24.62
C THR A 73 -1.92 -1.27 -24.89
N VAL A 74 -1.61 -2.13 -23.93
CA VAL A 74 -1.83 -3.58 -24.01
C VAL A 74 -3.35 -3.88 -24.01
N GLY A 75 -3.81 -4.66 -25.00
CA GLY A 75 -5.24 -4.97 -25.23
C GLY A 75 -5.95 -5.62 -24.02
N PRO A 76 -7.30 -5.68 -23.99
CA PRO A 76 -8.07 -6.22 -22.87
C PRO A 76 -7.80 -7.71 -22.56
N ASP A 77 -7.47 -8.51 -23.58
CA ASP A 77 -7.16 -9.95 -23.44
C ASP A 77 -5.71 -10.26 -23.09
N ALA A 78 -4.85 -9.25 -23.01
CA ALA A 78 -3.46 -9.50 -22.72
C ALA A 78 -3.23 -9.73 -21.21
N PRO A 79 -2.37 -10.69 -20.84
CA PRO A 79 -2.10 -10.99 -19.45
C PRO A 79 -1.59 -9.75 -18.73
N PRO A 80 -1.96 -9.55 -17.45
CA PRO A 80 -1.45 -8.43 -16.67
C PRO A 80 0.08 -8.46 -16.70
N THR A 81 0.70 -7.33 -17.01
CA THR A 81 2.16 -7.22 -16.97
C THR A 81 2.61 -7.66 -15.57
N PRO A 82 3.49 -8.67 -15.46
CA PRO A 82 3.94 -9.14 -14.17
C PRO A 82 4.59 -7.96 -13.46
N ARG A 83 3.93 -7.48 -12.41
CA ARG A 83 4.53 -6.50 -11.51
C ARG A 83 5.79 -7.16 -10.99
N GLY A 84 6.93 -6.49 -11.18
CA GLY A 84 8.22 -6.99 -10.74
C GLY A 84 8.12 -7.51 -9.31
N GLN A 85 8.85 -8.59 -9.00
CA GLN A 85 8.85 -9.18 -7.67
C GLN A 85 9.09 -8.08 -6.65
N MET A 86 8.14 -7.91 -5.72
CA MET A 86 8.17 -6.84 -4.73
C MET A 86 9.53 -6.85 -4.01
N ASP A 87 10.31 -5.77 -4.15
CA ASP A 87 11.65 -5.73 -3.57
C ASP A 87 11.51 -5.73 -2.04
N LEU A 88 12.24 -6.62 -1.37
CA LEU A 88 12.35 -6.65 0.09
C LEU A 88 12.81 -5.29 0.64
N ARG A 89 13.57 -4.50 -0.16
CA ARG A 89 13.90 -3.11 0.20
C ARG A 89 12.68 -2.22 0.34
N THR A 90 11.67 -2.38 -0.51
CA THR A 90 10.49 -1.51 -0.42
C THR A 90 9.65 -1.81 0.82
N TYR A 91 9.59 -3.09 1.23
CA TYR A 91 9.03 -3.46 2.54
C TYR A 91 9.76 -2.78 3.70
N GLY A 92 11.09 -2.71 3.65
CA GLY A 92 11.88 -2.03 4.66
C GLY A 92 11.58 -0.53 4.75
N VAL A 93 11.43 0.15 3.60
CA VAL A 93 11.06 1.57 3.56
C VAL A 93 9.66 1.79 4.12
N GLY A 94 8.67 0.98 3.72
CA GLY A 94 7.32 1.05 4.26
C GLY A 94 7.29 0.86 5.78
N ALA A 95 8.03 -0.12 6.30
CA ALA A 95 8.14 -0.37 7.72
C ALA A 95 8.81 0.78 8.49
N GLN A 96 9.86 1.40 7.93
CA GLN A 96 10.52 2.56 8.55
C GLN A 96 9.59 3.77 8.64
N ILE A 97 8.83 4.05 7.58
CA ILE A 97 7.83 5.13 7.57
C ILE A 97 6.78 4.90 8.66
N LEU A 98 6.25 3.68 8.77
CA LEU A 98 5.24 3.35 9.79
C LEU A 98 5.78 3.50 11.21
N ARG A 99 7.03 3.10 11.44
CA ARG A 99 7.71 3.30 12.73
C ARG A 99 7.91 4.78 13.06
N GLU A 100 8.33 5.59 12.09
CA GLU A 100 8.50 7.05 12.28
C GLU A 100 7.17 7.74 12.59
N LEU A 101 6.06 7.21 12.08
CA LEU A 101 4.71 7.64 12.42
C LEU A 101 4.25 7.18 13.82
N GLY A 102 5.07 6.43 14.56
CA GLY A 102 4.75 5.94 15.90
C GLY A 102 3.76 4.79 15.92
N ILE A 103 3.54 4.12 14.80
CA ILE A 103 2.65 2.95 14.73
C ILE A 103 3.38 1.74 15.31
N VAL A 104 2.69 1.00 16.17
CA VAL A 104 3.17 -0.26 16.74
C VAL A 104 2.27 -1.40 16.31
N ARG A 105 0.95 -1.26 16.46
CA ARG A 105 -0.05 -2.26 16.09
C ARG A 105 -0.87 -1.78 14.89
N MET A 106 -1.01 -2.64 13.89
CA MET A 106 -1.74 -2.26 12.68
C MET A 106 -2.53 -3.40 12.04
N LYS A 107 -3.64 -3.01 11.42
CA LYS A 107 -4.45 -3.86 10.55
C LYS A 107 -4.26 -3.44 9.10
N LEU A 108 -3.93 -4.37 8.21
CA LEU A 108 -3.54 -4.05 6.84
C LEU A 108 -4.71 -4.15 5.84
N LEU A 109 -4.93 -3.11 5.04
CA LEU A 109 -5.78 -3.16 3.85
C LEU A 109 -5.06 -3.89 2.72
N GLY A 110 -5.38 -5.17 2.51
CA GLY A 110 -4.76 -5.98 1.47
C GLY A 110 -5.05 -7.47 1.62
N SER A 111 -4.62 -8.24 0.62
CA SER A 111 -4.73 -9.69 0.65
C SER A 111 -3.72 -10.29 1.64
N PRO A 112 -4.12 -11.29 2.46
CA PRO A 112 -3.23 -12.02 3.34
C PRO A 112 -2.04 -12.58 2.55
N ARG A 113 -0.83 -12.39 3.09
CA ARG A 113 0.41 -12.86 2.45
C ARG A 113 1.44 -13.18 3.52
N ARG A 114 2.38 -14.08 3.20
CA ARG A 114 3.56 -14.29 4.07
C ARG A 114 4.39 -13.01 4.06
N MET A 115 4.55 -12.41 5.22
CA MET A 115 5.38 -11.22 5.43
C MET A 115 6.71 -11.62 6.06
N PRO A 116 7.81 -10.91 5.73
CA PRO A 116 9.02 -10.99 6.53
C PRO A 116 8.73 -10.55 7.98
N SER A 117 9.59 -10.96 8.91
CA SER A 117 9.42 -10.59 10.32
C SER A 117 9.42 -9.08 10.49
N MET A 118 8.30 -8.54 10.97
CA MET A 118 8.10 -7.11 11.24
C MET A 118 8.62 -6.70 12.64
N VAL A 119 9.00 -7.68 13.47
CA VAL A 119 9.49 -7.50 14.84
C VAL A 119 10.73 -6.60 14.87
N GLY A 120 11.63 -6.71 13.89
CA GLY A 120 12.82 -5.86 13.78
C GLY A 120 12.52 -4.37 13.56
N TYR A 121 11.30 -4.04 13.16
CA TYR A 121 10.81 -2.66 13.00
C TYR A 121 9.94 -2.19 14.17
N GLY A 122 9.67 -3.04 15.16
CA GLY A 122 8.73 -2.74 16.24
C GLY A 122 7.28 -2.71 15.80
N LEU A 123 6.94 -3.43 14.71
CA LEU A 123 5.61 -3.43 14.11
C LEU A 123 4.94 -4.79 14.29
N GLU A 124 3.67 -4.77 14.66
CA GLU A 124 2.79 -5.92 14.82
C GLU A 124 1.61 -5.82 13.85
N VAL A 125 1.47 -6.85 13.01
CA VAL A 125 0.33 -6.98 12.10
C VAL A 125 -0.74 -7.82 12.77
N THR A 126 -1.88 -7.20 13.12
CA THR A 126 -2.97 -7.86 13.84
C THR A 126 -3.96 -8.55 12.90
N GLY A 127 -4.01 -8.17 11.64
CA GLY A 127 -4.85 -8.81 10.63
C GLY A 127 -4.85 -8.11 9.28
N PHE A 128 -5.65 -8.66 8.37
CA PHE A 128 -5.86 -8.15 7.02
C PHE A 128 -7.34 -7.88 6.75
N VAL A 129 -7.62 -6.85 5.94
CA VAL A 129 -8.96 -6.55 5.42
C VAL A 129 -8.88 -6.59 3.89
N ALA A 130 -9.67 -7.48 3.28
CA ALA A 130 -9.80 -7.56 1.83
C ALA A 130 -10.75 -6.47 1.31
N ALA A 131 -10.56 -6.05 0.06
CA ALA A 131 -11.53 -5.19 -0.61
C ALA A 131 -12.77 -6.03 -0.96
N GLU A 132 -13.96 -5.49 -0.71
CA GLU A 132 -15.22 -6.04 -1.21
C GLU A 132 -15.39 -5.81 -2.72
#